data_AF-A0A0Q6S8J0-F1
#
_entry.id   AF-A0A0Q6S8J0-F1
#
_cell.length_a   1.000
_cell.length_b   1.000
_cell.length_c   1.000
_cell.angle_alpha   90.00
_cell.angle_beta   90.00
_cell.angle_gamma   90.00
#
_symmetry.space_group_name_H-M   'P 1'
#
loop_
_entity.id
_entity.type
_entity.pdbx_description
1 polymer ?
#
loop_
_entity_poly.entity_id
_entity_poly.type
_entity_poly.pdbx_seq_one_letter_code
_entity_poly.pdbx_strand_id
1 'polypeptide(L)'
;MKRSTRKIIRKIVALVITSTVAFSPSAKAEDLLVRDYESSPTAVQSLMEPIQPFLGGANGSTTSIIQIGMNNQVNSEILGQGSLAVVQQAGANNRAVQSITGSSSALLLVQGGANNSVLQASRGNNNFQLVGVSGNNNEVAYVQNGDNLAGALDVRDSTNSTVLAYQTTQSGRYMMPTGLRGLDNKVVVVVPGRMYVINKPR
;
A
#
# COMPACT_ATOMS: atom_id res chain seq x y z
N MET A 1 -67.00 44.54 21.72
CA MET A 1 -66.01 44.82 20.65
C MET A 1 -64.63 45.04 21.24
N LYS A 2 -63.68 44.12 21.03
CA LYS A 2 -62.28 44.35 20.62
C LYS A 2 -61.43 43.10 20.91
N ARG A 3 -60.91 42.51 19.83
CA ARG A 3 -59.86 41.48 19.81
C ARG A 3 -58.57 42.04 20.43
N SER A 4 -57.81 41.20 21.12
CA SER A 4 -56.36 41.39 21.28
C SER A 4 -55.63 40.05 21.40
N THR A 5 -55.12 39.60 20.28
CA THR A 5 -54.15 38.52 20.07
C THR A 5 -52.78 38.90 20.66
N ARG A 6 -52.08 38.01 21.37
CA ARG A 6 -50.60 38.02 21.52
C ARG A 6 -50.10 36.61 21.92
N LYS A 7 -49.60 35.86 20.95
CA LYS A 7 -48.17 35.53 20.71
C LYS A 7 -47.65 34.33 21.53
N ILE A 8 -47.79 33.14 20.96
CA ILE A 8 -47.06 31.93 21.36
C ILE A 8 -45.61 32.10 20.88
N ILE A 9 -44.68 32.24 21.83
CA ILE A 9 -43.24 32.23 21.55
C ILE A 9 -42.80 30.77 21.51
N ARG A 10 -42.63 30.21 20.31
CA ARG A 10 -41.92 28.94 20.11
C ARG A 10 -40.43 29.20 20.28
N LYS A 11 -39.82 28.64 21.33
CA LYS A 11 -38.36 28.56 21.46
C LYS A 11 -37.86 27.51 20.46
N ILE A 12 -37.19 27.98 19.40
CA ILE A 12 -36.40 27.11 18.52
C ILE A 12 -35.09 26.84 19.26
N VAL A 13 -34.90 25.59 19.68
CA VAL A 13 -33.60 25.11 20.16
C VAL A 13 -32.78 24.77 18.93
N ALA A 14 -31.80 25.61 18.61
CA ALA A 14 -30.83 25.33 17.57
C ALA A 14 -29.88 24.23 18.07
N LEU A 15 -30.02 23.02 17.51
CA LEU A 15 -29.08 21.93 17.69
C LEU A 15 -27.82 22.25 16.88
N VAL A 16 -26.79 22.78 17.54
CA VAL A 16 -25.45 22.88 16.95
C VAL A 16 -24.87 21.48 16.93
N ILE A 17 -24.93 20.82 15.76
CA ILE A 17 -24.17 19.59 15.50
C ILE A 17 -22.73 20.03 15.26
N THR A 18 -21.93 20.04 16.32
CA THR A 18 -20.49 20.15 16.21
C THR A 18 -19.99 18.88 15.54
N SER A 19 -19.71 18.96 14.25
CA SER A 19 -19.02 17.89 13.53
C SER A 19 -17.57 17.86 14.02
N THR A 20 -17.32 17.10 15.08
CA THR A 20 -15.96 16.71 15.43
C THR A 20 -15.46 15.83 14.29
N VAL A 21 -14.65 16.39 13.41
CA VAL A 21 -13.85 15.60 12.48
C VAL A 21 -12.86 14.84 13.37
N ALA A 22 -13.18 13.59 13.67
CA ALA A 22 -12.25 12.70 14.34
C ALA A 22 -11.04 12.56 13.41
N PHE A 23 -9.91 13.12 13.81
CA PHE A 23 -8.63 12.77 13.21
C PHE A 23 -8.38 11.30 13.54
N SER A 24 -8.71 10.42 12.60
CA SER A 24 -8.32 9.02 12.69
C SER A 24 -6.80 8.97 12.72
N PRO A 25 -6.17 8.28 13.69
CA PRO A 25 -4.73 8.05 13.64
C PRO A 25 -4.39 7.39 12.31
N SER A 26 -3.31 7.85 11.66
CA SER A 26 -2.87 7.29 10.39
C SER A 26 -2.56 5.80 10.59
N ALA A 27 -3.42 4.94 10.05
CA ALA A 27 -3.26 3.50 10.14
C ALA A 27 -1.91 3.09 9.53
N LYS A 28 -1.12 2.36 10.31
CA LYS A 28 0.18 1.85 9.90
C LYS A 28 0.00 0.65 8.97
N ALA A 29 1.02 0.30 8.19
CA ALA A 29 0.98 -0.82 7.24
C ALA A 29 0.64 -2.16 7.94
N GLU A 30 1.09 -2.30 9.19
CA GLU A 30 0.81 -3.45 10.06
C GLU A 30 -0.65 -3.56 10.52
N ASP A 31 -1.43 -2.50 10.43
CA ASP A 31 -2.86 -2.52 10.76
C ASP A 31 -3.72 -3.04 9.60
N LEU A 32 -3.14 -3.14 8.39
CA LEU A 32 -3.75 -3.86 7.25
C LEU A 32 -3.38 -5.34 7.24
N LEU A 33 -2.42 -5.77 8.06
CA LEU A 33 -2.14 -7.19 8.25
C LEU A 33 -3.21 -7.75 9.18
N VAL A 34 -3.91 -8.79 8.73
CA VAL A 34 -4.93 -9.50 9.52
C VAL A 34 -4.33 -9.90 10.87
N ARG A 35 -4.79 -9.25 11.96
CA ARG A 35 -4.30 -9.48 13.33
C ARG A 35 -4.91 -10.72 13.98
N ASP A 36 -6.11 -11.09 13.56
CA ASP A 36 -6.88 -12.22 14.11
C ASP A 36 -7.21 -13.23 13.00
N TYR A 37 -7.03 -14.52 13.30
CA TYR A 37 -7.32 -15.59 12.34
C TYR A 37 -8.84 -15.69 12.10
N GLU A 38 -9.30 -15.15 10.98
CA GLU A 38 -10.69 -15.31 10.54
C GLU A 38 -10.91 -16.75 10.04
N SER A 39 -11.88 -17.45 10.62
CA SER A 39 -12.15 -18.87 10.30
C SER A 39 -13.48 -19.07 9.58
N SER A 40 -14.30 -18.02 9.45
CA SER A 40 -15.55 -18.07 8.70
C SER A 40 -15.25 -18.35 7.22
N PRO A 41 -15.71 -19.47 6.65
CA PRO A 41 -15.39 -19.84 5.27
C PRO A 41 -15.77 -18.76 4.27
N THR A 42 -16.89 -18.06 4.46
CA THR A 42 -17.34 -16.99 3.57
C THR A 42 -16.51 -15.70 3.70
N ALA A 43 -16.08 -15.34 4.91
CA ALA A 43 -15.19 -14.20 5.12
C ALA A 43 -13.77 -14.49 4.62
N VAL A 44 -13.30 -15.71 4.83
CA VAL A 44 -12.04 -16.19 4.24
C VAL A 44 -12.14 -16.21 2.72
N GLN A 45 -13.26 -16.68 2.14
CA GLN A 45 -13.46 -16.69 0.69
C GLN A 45 -13.41 -15.28 0.09
N SER A 46 -14.04 -14.29 0.74
CA SER A 46 -14.04 -12.89 0.27
C SER A 46 -12.69 -12.21 0.45
N LEU A 47 -11.95 -12.52 1.52
CA LEU A 47 -10.56 -12.09 1.69
C LEU A 47 -9.62 -12.76 0.68
N MET A 48 -9.96 -13.97 0.23
CA MET A 48 -9.21 -14.72 -0.76
C MET A 48 -9.61 -14.40 -2.20
N GLU A 49 -10.78 -13.81 -2.46
CA GLU A 49 -11.24 -13.44 -3.82
C GLU A 49 -10.16 -12.79 -4.69
N PRO A 50 -9.35 -11.83 -4.19
CA PRO A 50 -8.36 -11.19 -5.01
C PRO A 50 -7.14 -12.07 -5.34
N ILE A 51 -6.95 -13.20 -4.65
CA ILE A 51 -5.89 -14.19 -4.94
C ILE A 51 -6.44 -15.48 -5.58
N GLN A 52 -7.76 -15.66 -5.68
CA GLN A 52 -8.40 -16.85 -6.25
C GLN A 52 -7.88 -17.19 -7.66
N PRO A 53 -7.69 -16.23 -8.59
CA PRO A 53 -7.23 -16.57 -9.95
C PRO A 53 -5.78 -17.06 -10.00
N PHE A 54 -4.97 -16.68 -9.01
CA PHE A 54 -3.61 -17.19 -8.83
C PHE A 54 -3.60 -18.63 -8.26
N LEU A 55 -4.54 -18.94 -7.36
CA LEU A 55 -4.69 -20.28 -6.77
C LEU A 55 -5.38 -21.28 -7.72
N GLY A 56 -6.22 -20.79 -8.63
CA GLY A 56 -7.01 -21.62 -9.56
C GLY A 56 -6.34 -21.91 -10.90
N GLY A 57 -5.12 -21.42 -11.15
CA GLY A 57 -4.41 -21.64 -12.42
C GLY A 57 -5.10 -21.01 -13.64
N ALA A 58 -5.88 -19.94 -13.42
CA ALA A 58 -6.60 -19.27 -14.49
C ALA A 58 -5.65 -18.44 -15.37
N ASN A 59 -5.89 -18.41 -16.69
CA ASN A 59 -5.15 -17.56 -17.63
C ASN A 59 -5.41 -16.04 -17.43
N GLY A 60 -6.34 -15.69 -16.54
CA GLY A 60 -6.66 -14.31 -16.19
C GLY A 60 -5.65 -13.71 -15.22
N SER A 61 -5.49 -12.40 -15.28
CA SER A 61 -4.72 -11.64 -14.29
C SER A 61 -5.68 -10.94 -13.33
N THR A 62 -5.26 -10.74 -12.09
CA THR A 62 -6.09 -10.13 -11.05
C THR A 62 -5.41 -8.92 -10.46
N THR A 63 -6.18 -7.83 -10.37
CA THR A 63 -5.77 -6.63 -9.66
C THR A 63 -6.72 -6.41 -8.49
N SER A 64 -6.16 -6.22 -7.29
CA SER A 64 -6.88 -5.93 -6.05
C SER A 64 -6.36 -4.64 -5.45
N ILE A 65 -7.27 -3.74 -5.12
CA ILE A 65 -6.93 -2.44 -4.55
C ILE A 65 -7.83 -2.20 -3.34
N ILE A 66 -7.22 -2.04 -2.17
CA ILE A 66 -7.88 -1.68 -0.92
C ILE A 66 -7.28 -0.37 -0.43
N GLN A 67 -8.12 0.63 -0.20
CA GLN A 67 -7.70 1.95 0.26
C GLN A 67 -8.55 2.39 1.45
N ILE A 68 -7.91 2.62 2.60
CA ILE A 68 -8.56 3.04 3.84
C ILE A 68 -8.00 4.41 4.24
N GLY A 69 -8.89 5.38 4.48
CA GLY A 69 -8.50 6.75 4.83
C GLY A 69 -8.70 7.74 3.69
N MET A 70 -7.88 8.78 3.59
CA MET A 70 -8.17 9.96 2.75
C MET A 70 -7.13 10.17 1.64
N ASN A 71 -7.59 10.56 0.45
CA ASN A 71 -6.73 10.99 -0.66
C ASN A 71 -5.65 9.98 -1.08
N ASN A 72 -5.88 8.69 -0.87
CA ASN A 72 -4.98 7.66 -1.37
C ASN A 72 -5.20 7.48 -2.88
N GLN A 73 -4.14 7.22 -3.65
CA GLN A 73 -4.18 7.01 -5.09
C GLN A 73 -3.41 5.75 -5.47
N VAL A 74 -3.99 4.93 -6.36
CA VAL A 74 -3.33 3.76 -6.96
C VAL A 74 -3.47 3.80 -8.48
N ASN A 75 -2.39 3.47 -9.17
CA ASN A 75 -2.42 3.01 -10.56
C ASN A 75 -1.76 1.63 -10.60
N SER A 76 -2.43 0.64 -11.17
CA SER A 76 -1.92 -0.72 -11.27
C SER A 76 -2.15 -1.26 -12.68
N GLU A 77 -1.10 -1.80 -13.27
CA GLU A 77 -1.12 -2.36 -14.61
C GLU A 77 -0.53 -3.78 -14.62
N ILE A 78 -1.19 -4.67 -15.36
CA ILE A 78 -0.69 -6.00 -15.68
C ILE A 78 -0.72 -6.18 -17.20
N LEU A 79 0.46 -6.37 -17.78
CA LEU A 79 0.67 -6.79 -19.16
C LEU A 79 1.16 -8.24 -19.18
N GLY A 80 0.25 -9.20 -19.37
CA GLY A 80 0.54 -10.64 -19.34
C GLY A 80 -0.63 -11.45 -18.75
N GLN A 81 -0.41 -12.73 -18.49
CA GLN A 81 -1.46 -13.67 -18.03
C GLN A 81 -1.09 -14.38 -16.73
N GLY A 82 -2.10 -14.76 -15.95
CA GLY A 82 -1.90 -15.51 -14.70
C GLY A 82 -1.16 -14.71 -13.61
N SER A 83 -1.19 -13.39 -13.68
CA SER A 83 -0.47 -12.51 -12.75
C SER A 83 -1.40 -11.89 -11.70
N LEU A 84 -0.85 -11.56 -10.55
CA LEU A 84 -1.54 -10.99 -9.40
C LEU A 84 -0.92 -9.63 -9.02
N ALA A 85 -1.73 -8.59 -8.95
CA ALA A 85 -1.35 -7.28 -8.46
C ALA A 85 -2.24 -6.93 -7.27
N VAL A 86 -1.66 -6.77 -6.07
CA VAL A 86 -2.38 -6.39 -4.86
C VAL A 86 -1.76 -5.13 -4.30
N VAL A 87 -2.60 -4.12 -4.08
CA VAL A 87 -2.24 -2.87 -3.41
C VAL A 87 -3.17 -2.66 -2.22
N GLN A 88 -2.59 -2.48 -1.05
CA GLN A 88 -3.30 -2.10 0.16
C GLN A 88 -2.70 -0.82 0.73
N GLN A 89 -3.52 0.20 0.94
CA GLN A 89 -3.10 1.48 1.49
C GLN A 89 -3.99 1.86 2.67
N ALA A 90 -3.40 2.23 3.79
CA ALA A 90 -4.13 2.90 4.87
C ALA A 90 -3.49 4.23 5.29
N GLY A 91 -4.30 5.16 5.76
CA GLY A 91 -3.86 6.50 6.17
C GLY A 91 -4.18 7.55 5.10
N ALA A 92 -3.30 8.53 4.91
CA ALA A 92 -3.61 9.72 4.13
C ALA A 92 -2.59 10.05 3.03
N ASN A 93 -3.06 10.48 1.87
CA ASN A 93 -2.24 10.96 0.75
C ASN A 93 -1.17 9.95 0.27
N ASN A 94 -1.41 8.65 0.41
CA ASN A 94 -0.47 7.65 -0.11
C ASN A 94 -0.68 7.46 -1.60
N ARG A 95 0.41 7.31 -2.36
CA ARG A 95 0.40 7.03 -3.79
C ARG A 95 1.10 5.71 -4.08
N ALA A 96 0.47 4.88 -4.91
CA ALA A 96 1.03 3.66 -5.44
C ALA A 96 1.00 3.67 -6.97
N VAL A 97 2.07 3.16 -7.56
CA VAL A 97 2.11 2.72 -8.95
C VAL A 97 2.63 1.28 -8.94
N GLN A 98 1.90 0.37 -9.58
CA GLN A 98 2.26 -1.05 -9.63
C GLN A 98 2.29 -1.51 -11.10
N SER A 99 3.27 -2.31 -11.49
CA SER A 99 3.41 -2.74 -12.88
C SER A 99 4.02 -4.13 -13.01
N ILE A 100 3.31 -5.05 -13.68
CA ILE A 100 3.83 -6.35 -14.13
C ILE A 100 3.86 -6.35 -15.66
N THR A 101 4.98 -6.73 -16.24
CA THR A 101 5.10 -7.11 -17.65
C THR A 101 5.63 -8.54 -17.72
N GLY A 102 4.83 -9.49 -18.18
CA GLY A 102 5.10 -10.93 -18.16
C GLY A 102 3.98 -11.70 -17.47
N SER A 103 4.13 -13.02 -17.42
CA SER A 103 3.09 -13.94 -16.94
C SER A 103 3.42 -14.55 -15.59
N SER A 104 2.40 -15.06 -14.89
CA SER A 104 2.56 -15.84 -13.66
C SER A 104 3.30 -15.11 -12.52
N SER A 105 3.26 -13.77 -12.51
CA SER A 105 3.98 -12.95 -11.53
C SER A 105 3.03 -12.37 -10.48
N ALA A 106 3.52 -12.12 -9.26
CA ALA A 106 2.75 -11.55 -8.18
C ALA A 106 3.45 -10.31 -7.58
N LEU A 107 2.72 -9.20 -7.50
CA LEU A 107 3.13 -7.96 -6.86
C LEU A 107 2.22 -7.65 -5.70
N LEU A 108 2.79 -7.55 -4.51
CA LEU A 108 2.08 -7.20 -3.29
C LEU A 108 2.69 -5.91 -2.74
N LEU A 109 1.85 -4.89 -2.56
CA LEU A 109 2.21 -3.60 -2.00
C LEU A 109 1.31 -3.30 -0.80
N VAL A 110 1.93 -3.01 0.35
CA VAL A 110 1.24 -2.54 1.56
C VAL A 110 1.86 -1.22 1.99
N GLN A 111 1.04 -0.16 2.07
CA GLN A 111 1.46 1.16 2.56
C GLN A 111 0.59 1.57 3.75
N GLY A 112 1.22 2.15 4.77
CA GLY A 112 0.52 2.80 5.86
C GLY A 112 1.20 4.08 6.31
N GLY A 113 0.47 4.93 7.02
CA GLY A 113 0.92 6.26 7.41
C GLY A 113 0.49 7.34 6.40
N ALA A 114 1.28 8.40 6.25
CA ALA A 114 0.92 9.54 5.42
C ALA A 114 1.96 9.92 4.36
N ASN A 115 1.48 10.37 3.21
CA ASN A 115 2.29 10.93 2.12
C ASN A 115 3.40 9.97 1.60
N ASN A 116 3.18 8.66 1.65
CA ASN A 116 4.14 7.72 1.08
C ASN A 116 3.89 7.57 -0.42
N SER A 117 4.96 7.54 -1.23
CA SER A 117 4.89 7.27 -2.66
C SER A 117 5.66 6.01 -2.98
N VAL A 118 4.99 5.03 -3.59
CA VAL A 118 5.63 3.76 -3.96
C VAL A 118 5.44 3.48 -5.43
N LEU A 119 6.54 3.13 -6.10
CA LEU A 119 6.57 2.50 -7.40
C LEU A 119 7.08 1.06 -7.22
N GLN A 120 6.31 0.10 -7.70
CA GLN A 120 6.70 -1.30 -7.75
C GLN A 120 6.58 -1.78 -9.20
N ALA A 121 7.66 -2.29 -9.78
CA ALA A 121 7.66 -2.79 -11.14
C ALA A 121 8.40 -4.12 -11.28
N SER A 122 7.83 -5.02 -12.08
CA SER A 122 8.38 -6.32 -12.40
C SER A 122 8.29 -6.58 -13.91
N ARG A 123 9.37 -7.12 -14.47
CA ARG A 123 9.46 -7.53 -15.88
C ARG A 123 9.99 -8.95 -15.98
N GLY A 124 9.31 -9.76 -16.78
CA GLY A 124 9.55 -11.19 -16.97
C GLY A 124 8.47 -12.05 -16.29
N ASN A 125 8.60 -13.36 -16.38
CA ASN A 125 7.63 -14.33 -15.86
C ASN A 125 7.89 -14.70 -14.40
N ASN A 126 6.93 -15.34 -13.72
CA ASN A 126 7.11 -15.98 -12.40
C ASN A 126 7.80 -15.15 -11.30
N ASN A 127 7.70 -13.83 -11.35
CA ASN A 127 8.32 -12.98 -10.34
C ASN A 127 7.40 -12.82 -9.13
N PHE A 128 7.99 -12.68 -7.96
CA PHE A 128 7.29 -12.34 -6.73
C PHE A 128 7.95 -11.11 -6.12
N GLN A 129 7.19 -10.02 -5.95
CA GLN A 129 7.63 -8.87 -5.17
C GLN A 129 6.66 -8.56 -4.05
N LEU A 130 7.22 -8.32 -2.86
CA LEU A 130 6.51 -7.76 -1.72
C LEU A 130 7.17 -6.43 -1.32
N VAL A 131 6.37 -5.38 -1.19
CA VAL A 131 6.82 -4.07 -0.69
C VAL A 131 5.94 -3.67 0.48
N GLY A 132 6.55 -3.49 1.66
CA GLY A 132 5.93 -2.91 2.83
C GLY A 132 6.51 -1.52 3.10
N VAL A 133 5.67 -0.52 3.28
CA VAL A 133 6.10 0.85 3.65
C VAL A 133 5.24 1.38 4.79
N SER A 134 5.87 1.81 5.88
CA SER A 134 5.18 2.50 6.97
C SER A 134 5.93 3.75 7.41
N GLY A 135 5.17 4.76 7.85
CA GLY A 135 5.71 6.04 8.31
C GLY A 135 5.22 7.20 7.46
N ASN A 136 5.98 8.29 7.45
CA ASN A 136 5.59 9.53 6.78
C ASN A 136 6.60 9.95 5.72
N ASN A 137 6.09 10.42 4.58
CA ASN A 137 6.89 11.00 3.49
C ASN A 137 7.98 10.05 2.94
N ASN A 138 7.71 8.75 2.86
CA ASN A 138 8.67 7.82 2.26
C ASN A 138 8.44 7.68 0.76
N GLU A 139 9.52 7.67 -0.01
CA GLU A 139 9.52 7.42 -1.45
C GLU A 139 10.23 6.10 -1.71
N VAL A 140 9.53 5.10 -2.22
CA VAL A 140 10.12 3.78 -2.49
C VAL A 140 9.94 3.43 -3.95
N ALA A 141 11.03 3.14 -4.64
CA ALA A 141 11.01 2.56 -5.97
C ALA A 141 11.66 1.18 -5.90
N TYR A 142 10.90 0.14 -6.24
CA TYR A 142 11.44 -1.22 -6.32
C TYR A 142 11.18 -1.79 -7.72
N VAL A 143 12.25 -2.12 -8.44
CA VAL A 143 12.15 -2.68 -9.79
C VAL A 143 12.89 -4.03 -9.85
N GLN A 144 12.26 -5.06 -10.41
CA GLN A 144 12.85 -6.40 -10.58
C GLN A 144 12.72 -6.85 -12.04
N ASN A 145 13.79 -7.41 -12.61
CA ASN A 145 13.82 -7.81 -14.02
C ASN A 145 14.45 -9.22 -14.20
N GLY A 146 13.65 -10.20 -14.61
CA GLY A 146 13.97 -11.63 -14.74
C GLY A 146 12.69 -12.50 -14.73
N ASP A 147 12.80 -13.83 -14.89
CA ASP A 147 11.64 -14.74 -15.08
C ASP A 147 11.33 -15.69 -13.89
N ASN A 148 11.92 -15.46 -12.71
CA ASN A 148 11.67 -16.29 -11.50
C ASN A 148 12.34 -15.69 -10.24
N LEU A 149 12.25 -14.37 -10.07
CA LEU A 149 12.89 -13.67 -8.96
C LEU A 149 11.90 -13.45 -7.82
N ALA A 150 12.35 -13.69 -6.58
CA ALA A 150 11.58 -13.42 -5.38
C ALA A 150 12.27 -12.33 -4.55
N GLY A 151 11.52 -11.29 -4.22
CA GLY A 151 12.04 -10.11 -3.55
C GLY A 151 11.06 -9.56 -2.53
N ALA A 152 11.55 -9.22 -1.35
CA ALA A 152 10.78 -8.49 -0.35
C ALA A 152 11.58 -7.26 0.07
N LEU A 153 10.90 -6.11 0.11
CA LEU A 153 11.43 -4.86 0.59
C LEU A 153 10.51 -4.35 1.69
N ASP A 154 11.05 -4.15 2.88
CA ASP A 154 10.29 -3.69 4.04
C ASP A 154 10.91 -2.40 4.57
N VAL A 155 10.26 -1.26 4.33
CA VAL A 155 10.66 0.08 4.76
C VAL A 155 9.70 0.53 5.85
N ARG A 156 9.93 0.04 7.06
CA ARG A 156 9.09 0.36 8.24
C ARG A 156 9.81 1.34 9.16
N ASP A 157 9.05 2.02 10.01
CA ASP A 157 9.58 2.92 11.04
C ASP A 157 10.59 3.92 10.47
N SER A 158 10.31 4.42 9.26
CA SER A 158 11.17 5.31 8.51
C SER A 158 10.40 6.60 8.20
N THR A 159 11.10 7.73 8.26
CA THR A 159 10.50 9.05 8.04
C THR A 159 11.33 9.85 7.05
N ASN A 160 10.67 10.44 6.06
CA ASN A 160 11.31 11.24 5.02
C ASN A 160 12.49 10.52 4.34
N SER A 161 12.29 9.23 4.02
CA SER A 161 13.33 8.42 3.40
C SER A 161 13.01 8.04 1.98
N THR A 162 14.05 7.98 1.15
CA THR A 162 13.94 7.54 -0.24
C THR A 162 14.67 6.20 -0.36
N VAL A 163 13.99 5.16 -0.82
CA VAL A 163 14.58 3.83 -1.04
C VAL A 163 14.44 3.48 -2.52
N LEU A 164 15.57 3.27 -3.18
CA LEU A 164 15.63 2.73 -4.53
C LEU A 164 16.24 1.34 -4.48
N ALA A 165 15.49 0.33 -4.90
CA ALA A 165 15.96 -1.04 -4.98
C ALA A 165 15.85 -1.56 -6.42
N TYR A 166 16.92 -2.19 -6.92
CA TYR A 166 16.95 -2.78 -8.25
C TYR A 166 17.49 -4.21 -8.25
N GLN A 167 16.66 -5.19 -8.61
CA GLN A 167 17.03 -6.61 -8.64
C GLN A 167 17.03 -7.15 -10.08
N THR A 168 18.10 -7.84 -10.46
CA THR A 168 18.23 -8.55 -11.73
C THR A 168 18.56 -10.03 -11.51
N THR A 169 18.56 -10.81 -12.58
CA THR A 169 19.07 -12.19 -12.55
C THR A 169 20.54 -12.29 -12.11
N GLN A 170 21.34 -11.25 -12.33
CA GLN A 170 22.76 -11.19 -11.92
C GLN A 170 22.95 -10.99 -10.41
N SER A 171 21.93 -10.50 -9.71
CA SER A 171 21.92 -10.44 -8.22
C SER A 171 21.81 -11.81 -7.55
N GLY A 172 21.61 -12.88 -8.34
CA GLY A 172 21.20 -14.18 -7.83
C GLY A 172 19.73 -14.17 -7.39
N ARG A 173 19.19 -15.35 -7.05
CA ARG A 173 17.85 -15.50 -6.45
C ARG A 173 17.76 -14.94 -5.02
N TYR A 174 18.81 -14.28 -4.54
CA TYR A 174 18.88 -13.77 -3.18
C TYR A 174 17.97 -12.56 -3.03
N MET A 175 17.21 -12.58 -1.92
CA MET A 175 16.27 -11.53 -1.55
C MET A 175 16.96 -10.17 -1.45
N MET A 176 16.23 -9.13 -1.81
CA MET A 176 16.56 -7.78 -1.38
C MET A 176 16.60 -7.69 0.16
N PRO A 177 17.33 -6.72 0.73
CA PRO A 177 17.33 -6.47 2.16
C PRO A 177 15.91 -6.28 2.66
N THR A 178 15.51 -7.12 3.61
CA THR A 178 14.29 -6.94 4.38
C THR A 178 14.62 -6.16 5.64
N GLY A 179 13.69 -5.30 6.07
CA GLY A 179 13.81 -4.58 7.35
C GLY A 179 14.70 -3.35 7.31
N LEU A 180 14.57 -2.52 6.27
CA LEU A 180 15.09 -1.16 6.26
C LEU A 180 14.30 -0.31 7.27
N ARG A 181 14.79 -0.25 8.51
CA ARG A 181 14.14 0.43 9.64
C ARG A 181 14.96 1.58 10.18
N GLY A 182 14.29 2.55 10.81
CA GLY A 182 14.94 3.71 11.43
C GLY A 182 15.63 4.61 10.41
N LEU A 183 15.19 4.57 9.15
CA LEU A 183 15.69 5.46 8.12
C LEU A 183 15.00 6.81 8.31
N ASP A 184 15.64 7.69 9.07
CA ASP A 184 15.21 9.08 9.20
C ASP A 184 16.08 9.99 8.35
N ASN A 185 15.45 10.63 7.37
CA ASN A 185 16.10 11.54 6.42
C ASN A 185 17.28 10.85 5.69
N LYS A 186 17.03 9.65 5.14
CA LYS A 186 18.03 8.85 4.43
C LYS A 186 17.62 8.60 2.99
N VAL A 187 18.62 8.45 2.13
CA VAL A 187 18.48 7.83 0.82
C VAL A 187 19.19 6.49 0.88
N VAL A 188 18.47 5.43 0.55
CA VAL A 188 19.00 4.07 0.46
C VAL A 188 18.93 3.60 -0.98
N VAL A 189 20.08 3.20 -1.52
CA VAL A 189 20.15 2.61 -2.85
C VAL A 189 20.63 1.18 -2.69
N VAL A 190 19.77 0.23 -3.07
CA VAL A 190 20.05 -1.19 -3.06
C VAL A 190 20.20 -1.67 -4.50
N VAL A 191 21.36 -2.25 -4.79
CA VAL A 191 21.71 -2.84 -6.09
C VAL A 191 22.26 -4.24 -5.84
N PRO A 192 22.44 -5.06 -6.89
CA PRO A 192 23.03 -6.38 -6.74
C PRO A 192 24.34 -6.35 -5.93
N GLY A 193 24.35 -7.04 -4.79
CA GLY A 193 25.51 -7.20 -3.91
C GLY A 193 25.93 -5.96 -3.10
N ARG A 194 25.21 -4.82 -3.18
CA ARG A 194 25.58 -3.60 -2.44
C ARG A 194 24.37 -2.80 -1.96
N MET A 195 24.56 -2.12 -0.84
CA MET A 195 23.62 -1.13 -0.30
C MET A 195 24.39 0.13 0.07
N TYR A 196 23.86 1.27 -0.36
CA TYR A 196 24.37 2.59 0.00
C TYR A 196 23.33 3.30 0.85
N VAL A 197 23.76 3.87 1.98
CA VAL A 197 22.91 4.67 2.86
C VAL A 197 23.57 6.04 3.01
N ILE A 198 22.87 7.08 2.56
CA ILE A 198 23.35 8.46 2.60
C ILE A 198 22.30 9.36 3.23
N ASN A 199 22.72 10.52 3.73
CA ASN A 199 21.79 11.51 4.26
C ASN A 199 21.04 12.20 3.12
N LYS A 200 19.73 12.38 3.28
CA LYS A 200 18.92 13.17 2.35
C LYS A 200 19.30 14.65 2.53
N PRO A 201 19.62 15.37 1.44
CA PRO A 201 19.91 16.80 1.52
C PRO A 201 18.70 17.53 2.11
N ARG A 202 18.99 18.54 2.96
CA ARG A 202 17.97 19.37 3.61
C ARG A 202 17.26 20.27 2.62
#